data_AF-A0A497QT28-F1
#
_entry.id   AF-A0A497QT28-F1
#
_cell.length_a   1.000
_cell.length_b   1.000
_cell.length_c   1.000
_cell.angle_alpha   90.00
_cell.angle_beta   90.00
_cell.angle_gamma   90.00
#
_symmetry.space_group_name_H-M   'P 1'
#
loop_
_entity.id
_entity.type
_entity.pdbx_description
1 polymer ?
#
loop_
_entity_poly.entity_id
_entity_poly.type
_entity_poly.pdbx_seq_one_letter_code
_entity_poly.pdbx_strand_id
1 'polypeptide(L)'
;MVHHNLSEFESIGEKYAHILYSTMKIKTVDDFERYSIEDIHNRTDIDLERIKQWKDLIDLFRVPNLGARECELLYFANINSVEELSHRQSLRIFYKLREIDEETRFIVLTFPSFAQIDDWIFFAKHMNKRIKYGLNVPLILFPMVNLDVASEFKKFNIFTVEHLLEKVDQINHLHRKVHLRKKDYKMFLEMINFIRIPGIDIKITNLLFQAGIDSLEKFKKLSPDEILSQINQISEIPANLRKELTSETIKEFQKYQEGE
;
A
#
# COMPACT_ATOMS: atom_id res chain seq x y z
N MET A 1 -18.05 5.62 -2.95
CA MET A 1 -17.68 4.45 -2.12
C MET A 1 -18.76 4.23 -1.07
N VAL A 2 -18.67 3.19 -0.22
CA VAL A 2 -19.35 3.24 1.09
C VAL A 2 -18.49 4.14 1.96
N HIS A 3 -19.03 5.29 2.35
CA HIS A 3 -18.32 6.23 3.22
C HIS A 3 -18.75 5.96 4.66
N HIS A 4 -17.85 5.33 5.43
CA HIS A 4 -18.09 4.96 6.82
C HIS A 4 -18.19 6.19 7.71
N ASN A 5 -19.15 6.14 8.63
CA ASN A 5 -19.57 7.24 9.48
C ASN A 5 -18.80 7.22 10.80
N LEU A 6 -18.35 8.36 11.29
CA LEU A 6 -17.51 8.40 12.50
C LEU A 6 -18.23 7.95 13.78
N SER A 7 -19.57 7.89 13.81
CA SER A 7 -20.30 7.28 14.93
C SER A 7 -20.28 5.74 14.96
N GLU A 8 -19.63 5.08 13.99
CA GLU A 8 -19.35 3.62 14.03
C GLU A 8 -18.28 3.26 15.09
N PHE A 9 -17.47 4.21 15.56
CA PHE A 9 -16.48 4.02 16.64
C PHE A 9 -17.10 4.37 18.01
N GLU A 10 -16.99 3.50 19.02
CA GLU A 10 -17.56 3.73 20.36
C GLU A 10 -16.89 4.93 21.07
N SER A 11 -15.58 5.08 20.87
CA SER A 11 -14.74 6.17 21.39
C SER A 11 -15.05 7.56 20.81
N ILE A 12 -15.77 7.63 19.68
CA ILE A 12 -16.34 8.86 19.10
C ILE A 12 -17.82 8.96 19.50
N GLY A 13 -18.62 7.97 19.10
CA GLY A 13 -20.07 7.93 19.31
C GLY A 13 -20.84 9.11 18.73
N GLU A 14 -22.16 9.09 18.89
CA GLU A 14 -23.05 10.15 18.38
C GLU A 14 -22.72 11.54 18.95
N LYS A 15 -22.24 11.64 20.20
CA LYS A 15 -21.90 12.92 20.84
C LYS A 15 -20.79 13.67 20.09
N TYR A 16 -19.63 13.04 19.87
CA TYR A 16 -18.52 13.71 19.22
C TYR A 16 -18.70 13.76 17.70
N ALA A 17 -19.34 12.76 17.08
CA ALA A 17 -19.73 12.84 15.67
C ALA A 17 -20.65 14.04 15.39
N HIS A 18 -21.61 14.34 16.28
CA HIS A 18 -22.46 15.53 16.15
C HIS A 18 -21.68 16.85 16.28
N ILE A 19 -20.67 16.94 17.15
CA ILE A 19 -19.81 18.14 17.28
C ILE A 19 -18.96 18.33 16.01
N LEU A 20 -18.30 17.27 15.54
CA LEU A 20 -17.50 17.28 14.30
C LEU A 20 -18.35 17.69 13.08
N TYR A 21 -19.58 17.18 12.98
CA TYR A 21 -20.49 17.52 11.88
C TYR A 21 -21.11 18.91 12.00
N SER A 22 -21.54 19.33 13.19
CA SER A 22 -22.15 20.66 13.39
C SER A 22 -21.15 21.78 13.14
N THR A 23 -19.93 21.67 13.68
CA THR A 23 -18.88 22.70 13.56
C THR A 23 -18.12 22.63 12.24
N MET A 24 -17.62 21.45 11.82
CA MET A 24 -16.68 21.32 10.70
C MET A 24 -17.25 20.59 9.47
N LYS A 25 -18.48 20.07 9.55
CA LYS A 25 -19.11 19.21 8.52
C LYS A 25 -18.36 17.90 8.27
N ILE A 26 -17.42 17.54 9.14
CA ILE A 26 -16.79 16.23 9.19
C ILE A 26 -17.86 15.20 9.56
N LYS A 27 -18.10 14.21 8.71
CA LYS A 27 -19.00 13.09 8.99
C LYS A 27 -18.30 11.74 8.84
N THR A 28 -17.46 11.62 7.82
CA THR A 28 -16.86 10.36 7.41
C THR A 28 -15.37 10.31 7.75
N VAL A 29 -14.81 9.10 7.73
CA VAL A 29 -13.35 8.89 7.87
C VAL A 29 -12.58 9.73 6.84
N ASP A 30 -13.04 9.75 5.59
CA ASP A 30 -12.46 10.52 4.48
C ASP A 30 -12.52 12.05 4.69
N ASP A 31 -13.42 12.55 5.55
CA ASP A 31 -13.50 13.98 5.90
C ASP A 31 -12.53 14.33 7.03
N PHE A 32 -12.35 13.42 8.00
CA PHE A 32 -11.50 13.63 9.17
C PHE A 32 -10.01 13.72 8.79
N GLU A 33 -9.53 12.88 7.88
CA GLU A 33 -8.13 12.92 7.40
C GLU A 33 -7.73 14.26 6.74
N ARG A 34 -8.70 15.10 6.32
CA ARG A 34 -8.44 16.39 5.64
C ARG A 34 -7.99 17.52 6.55
N TYR A 35 -8.06 17.34 7.87
CA TYR A 35 -7.76 18.38 8.85
C TYR A 35 -6.56 18.03 9.73
N SER A 36 -5.85 19.07 10.21
CA SER A 36 -4.82 18.90 11.24
C SER A 36 -5.48 18.58 12.60
N ILE A 37 -4.70 18.02 13.53
CA ILE A 37 -5.19 17.72 14.89
C ILE A 37 -5.54 19.04 15.60
N GLU A 38 -4.72 20.05 15.33
CA GLU A 38 -4.79 21.42 15.79
C GLU A 38 -6.03 22.14 15.23
N ASP A 39 -6.35 21.97 13.93
CA ASP A 39 -7.58 22.51 13.32
C ASP A 39 -8.84 21.95 13.96
N ILE A 40 -8.86 20.65 14.26
CA ILE A 40 -10.00 20.00 14.89
C ILE A 40 -10.14 20.53 16.32
N HIS A 41 -9.06 20.50 17.11
CA HIS A 41 -9.03 21.02 18.48
C HIS A 41 -9.51 22.48 18.57
N ASN A 42 -8.86 23.39 17.84
CA ASN A 42 -9.12 24.83 17.88
C ASN A 42 -10.55 25.24 17.47
N ARG A 43 -11.28 24.36 16.77
CA ARG A 43 -12.67 24.62 16.33
C ARG A 43 -13.71 23.90 17.18
N THR A 44 -13.40 22.72 17.71
CA THR A 44 -14.37 21.84 18.38
C THR A 44 -14.23 21.77 19.91
N ASP A 45 -13.14 22.32 20.48
CA ASP A 45 -12.78 22.21 21.90
C ASP A 45 -12.65 20.74 22.38
N ILE A 46 -12.40 19.82 21.45
CA ILE A 46 -12.11 18.42 21.74
C ILE A 46 -10.63 18.28 22.06
N ASP A 47 -10.31 17.55 23.12
CA ASP A 47 -8.94 17.32 23.58
C ASP A 47 -8.00 16.69 22.52
N LEU A 48 -6.73 17.11 22.57
CA LEU A 48 -5.68 16.73 21.61
C LEU A 48 -5.29 15.24 21.70
N GLU A 49 -5.32 14.61 22.87
CA GLU A 49 -5.02 13.18 23.01
C GLU A 49 -6.17 12.34 22.45
N ARG A 50 -7.41 12.78 22.68
CA ARG A 50 -8.61 12.15 22.07
C ARG A 50 -8.61 12.24 20.54
N ILE A 51 -8.22 13.38 19.97
CA ILE A 51 -8.13 13.52 18.49
C ILE A 51 -7.00 12.65 17.93
N LYS A 52 -5.87 12.49 18.65
CA LYS A 52 -4.80 11.55 18.27
C LYS A 52 -5.29 10.11 18.29
N GLN A 53 -5.95 9.67 19.36
CA GLN A 53 -6.57 8.33 19.45
C GLN A 53 -7.47 8.06 18.25
N TRP A 54 -8.35 8.99 17.87
CA TRP A 54 -9.21 8.82 16.71
C TRP A 54 -8.43 8.76 15.39
N LYS A 55 -7.31 9.47 15.27
CA LYS A 55 -6.46 9.42 14.07
C LYS A 55 -5.72 8.08 13.93
N ASP A 56 -5.26 7.50 15.02
CA ASP A 56 -4.68 6.15 15.09
C ASP A 56 -5.71 5.08 14.71
N LEU A 57 -6.94 5.18 15.27
CA LEU A 57 -8.08 4.32 14.90
C LEU A 57 -8.47 4.44 13.42
N ILE A 58 -8.36 5.64 12.85
CA ILE A 58 -8.68 5.93 11.44
C ILE A 58 -7.62 5.38 10.48
N ASP A 59 -6.31 5.42 10.83
CA ASP A 59 -5.29 4.76 10.01
C ASP A 59 -5.53 3.25 9.96
N LEU A 60 -5.78 2.61 11.11
CA LEU A 60 -6.17 1.20 11.20
C LEU A 60 -7.41 0.89 10.35
N PHE A 61 -8.47 1.69 10.44
CA PHE A 61 -9.75 1.47 9.75
C PHE A 61 -9.64 1.42 8.22
N ARG A 62 -8.55 1.95 7.65
CA ARG A 62 -8.28 1.83 6.21
C ARG A 62 -7.95 0.39 5.77
N VAL A 63 -7.72 -0.54 6.70
CA VAL A 63 -7.42 -1.97 6.43
C VAL A 63 -8.69 -2.72 6.02
N PRO A 64 -8.75 -3.32 4.81
CA PRO A 64 -9.86 -4.16 4.40
C PRO A 64 -10.22 -5.25 5.41
N ASN A 65 -11.53 -5.47 5.59
CA ASN A 65 -12.13 -6.40 6.55
C ASN A 65 -11.86 -6.09 8.04
N LEU A 66 -11.29 -4.93 8.38
CA LEU A 66 -11.22 -4.42 9.76
C LEU A 66 -12.40 -3.47 10.01
N GLY A 67 -13.20 -3.73 11.05
CA GLY A 67 -14.29 -2.85 11.48
C GLY A 67 -13.87 -1.85 12.55
N ALA A 68 -14.73 -0.89 12.86
CA ALA A 68 -14.45 0.17 13.84
C ALA A 68 -14.20 -0.40 15.24
N ARG A 69 -14.90 -1.48 15.62
CA ARG A 69 -14.67 -2.16 16.90
C ARG A 69 -13.33 -2.89 16.93
N GLU A 70 -12.95 -3.53 15.84
CA GLU A 70 -11.69 -4.24 15.72
C GLU A 70 -10.49 -3.27 15.74
N CYS A 71 -10.66 -2.06 15.19
CA CYS A 71 -9.69 -0.97 15.36
C CYS A 71 -9.48 -0.61 16.84
N GLU A 72 -10.57 -0.46 17.61
CA GLU A 72 -10.49 -0.14 19.04
C GLU A 72 -9.83 -1.27 19.85
N LEU A 73 -10.16 -2.53 19.56
CA LEU A 73 -9.53 -3.68 20.18
C LEU A 73 -8.01 -3.75 19.88
N LEU A 74 -7.60 -3.43 18.65
CA LEU A 74 -6.18 -3.34 18.28
C LEU A 74 -5.47 -2.16 18.97
N TYR A 75 -6.12 -1.00 19.06
CA TYR A 75 -5.60 0.16 19.78
C TYR A 75 -5.32 -0.17 21.25
N PHE A 76 -6.27 -0.78 21.97
CA PHE A 76 -6.06 -1.25 23.34
C PHE A 76 -4.97 -2.36 23.44
N ALA A 77 -4.79 -3.16 22.39
CA ALA A 77 -3.69 -4.13 22.27
C ALA A 77 -2.31 -3.50 21.99
N ASN A 78 -2.19 -2.16 22.01
CA ASN A 78 -0.98 -1.41 21.63
C ASN A 78 -0.57 -1.73 20.18
N ILE A 79 -1.55 -1.67 19.28
CA ILE A 79 -1.41 -1.78 17.83
C ILE A 79 -2.21 -0.63 17.23
N ASN A 80 -1.60 0.55 17.19
CA ASN A 80 -2.27 1.84 16.92
C ASN A 80 -2.04 2.37 15.49
N SER A 81 -1.47 1.57 14.59
CA SER A 81 -1.25 1.95 13.19
C SER A 81 -1.22 0.74 12.27
N VAL A 82 -1.42 0.98 10.97
CA VAL A 82 -1.24 -0.05 9.92
C VAL A 82 0.20 -0.57 9.90
N GLU A 83 1.17 0.28 10.23
CA GLU A 83 2.57 -0.09 10.37
C GLU A 83 2.78 -1.12 11.48
N GLU A 84 2.31 -0.84 12.70
CA GLU A 84 2.54 -1.73 13.82
C GLU A 84 1.81 -3.08 13.61
N LEU A 85 0.58 -3.04 13.06
CA LEU A 85 -0.18 -4.23 12.69
C LEU A 85 0.56 -5.09 11.64
N SER A 86 1.21 -4.47 10.66
CA SER A 86 1.96 -5.18 9.62
C SER A 86 3.13 -6.01 10.16
N HIS A 87 3.67 -5.67 11.34
CA HIS A 87 4.78 -6.37 11.97
C HIS A 87 4.33 -7.45 12.99
N ARG A 88 3.03 -7.62 13.23
CA ARG A 88 2.51 -8.60 14.20
C ARG A 88 2.41 -10.04 13.67
N GLN A 89 2.13 -10.95 14.61
CA GLN A 89 1.77 -12.35 14.40
C GLN A 89 0.39 -12.57 15.04
N SER A 90 -0.54 -13.21 14.34
CA SER A 90 -1.94 -13.38 14.78
C SER A 90 -2.07 -14.03 16.15
N LEU A 91 -1.26 -15.05 16.44
CA LEU A 91 -1.19 -15.71 17.75
C LEU A 91 -0.90 -14.74 18.91
N ARG A 92 -0.01 -13.75 18.69
CA ARG A 92 0.32 -12.74 19.72
C ARG A 92 -0.83 -11.76 19.94
N ILE A 93 -1.51 -11.35 18.86
CA ILE A 93 -2.69 -10.48 18.96
C ILE A 93 -3.80 -11.18 19.74
N PHE A 94 -4.11 -12.43 19.41
CA PHE A 94 -5.16 -13.20 20.08
C PHE A 94 -4.90 -13.34 21.59
N TYR A 95 -3.68 -13.67 22.00
CA TYR A 95 -3.33 -13.72 23.43
C TYR A 95 -3.36 -12.35 24.11
N LYS A 96 -2.93 -11.26 23.44
CA LYS A 96 -3.01 -9.92 24.04
C LYS A 96 -4.45 -9.45 24.20
N LEU A 97 -5.34 -9.79 23.27
CA LEU A 97 -6.78 -9.53 23.41
C LEU A 97 -7.41 -10.34 24.55
N ARG A 98 -6.91 -11.55 24.85
CA ARG A 98 -7.37 -12.35 26.00
C ARG A 98 -6.94 -11.74 27.33
N GLU A 99 -5.67 -11.36 27.45
CA GLU A 99 -5.12 -10.65 28.62
C GLU A 99 -5.93 -9.38 28.92
N ILE A 100 -6.22 -8.56 27.89
CA ILE A 100 -7.03 -7.34 28.03
C ILE A 100 -8.48 -7.64 28.44
N ASP A 101 -9.10 -8.70 27.92
CA ASP A 101 -10.48 -9.06 28.28
C ASP A 101 -10.59 -9.56 29.73
N GLU A 102 -9.56 -10.25 30.23
CA GLU A 102 -9.41 -10.68 31.62
C GLU A 102 -9.15 -9.49 32.56
N GLU A 103 -8.29 -8.54 32.18
CA GLU A 103 -8.01 -7.31 32.93
C GLU A 103 -9.22 -6.36 32.98
N THR A 104 -9.89 -6.14 31.84
CA THR A 104 -10.97 -5.14 31.68
C THR A 104 -12.37 -5.69 31.97
N ARG A 105 -12.51 -7.01 32.14
CA ARG A 105 -13.76 -7.75 32.44
C ARG A 105 -14.77 -7.78 31.29
N PHE A 106 -14.47 -8.57 30.26
CA PHE A 106 -15.42 -8.98 29.21
C PHE A 106 -15.89 -7.87 28.26
N ILE A 107 -14.99 -6.95 27.89
CA ILE A 107 -15.24 -5.92 26.86
C ILE A 107 -15.23 -6.53 25.44
N VAL A 108 -14.58 -7.69 25.25
CA VAL A 108 -14.49 -8.41 23.97
C VAL A 108 -15.70 -9.34 23.79
N LEU A 109 -16.86 -8.74 23.48
CA LEU A 109 -18.12 -9.46 23.23
C LEU A 109 -18.02 -10.58 22.17
N THR A 110 -17.11 -10.43 21.20
CA THR A 110 -16.77 -11.45 20.20
C THR A 110 -15.27 -11.35 19.89
N PHE A 111 -14.55 -12.46 20.04
CA PHE A 111 -13.13 -12.53 19.66
C PHE A 111 -12.98 -12.80 18.16
N PRO A 112 -12.08 -12.11 17.45
CA PRO A 112 -11.76 -12.45 16.07
C PRO A 112 -11.07 -13.82 15.97
N SER A 113 -11.39 -14.56 14.93
CA SER A 113 -10.71 -15.81 14.58
C SER A 113 -9.30 -15.55 14.06
N PHE A 114 -8.39 -16.54 14.17
CA PHE A 114 -7.04 -16.41 13.62
C PHE A 114 -7.03 -16.03 12.13
N ALA A 115 -7.95 -16.58 11.33
CA ALA A 115 -8.09 -16.25 9.92
C ALA A 115 -8.41 -14.76 9.67
N GLN A 116 -9.27 -14.14 10.48
CA GLN A 116 -9.54 -12.70 10.38
C GLN A 116 -8.30 -11.88 10.76
N ILE A 117 -7.59 -12.27 11.82
CA ILE A 117 -6.38 -11.57 12.25
C ILE A 117 -5.25 -11.71 11.21
N ASP A 118 -5.10 -12.90 10.60
CA ASP A 118 -4.14 -13.15 9.51
C ASP A 118 -4.49 -12.36 8.24
N ASP A 119 -5.78 -12.23 7.89
CA ASP A 119 -6.26 -11.35 6.81
C ASP A 119 -5.91 -9.87 7.10
N TRP A 120 -6.17 -9.38 8.31
CA TRP A 120 -5.82 -7.99 8.68
C TRP A 120 -4.31 -7.74 8.61
N ILE A 121 -3.50 -8.68 9.13
CA ILE A 121 -2.03 -8.62 9.04
C ILE A 121 -1.58 -8.69 7.57
N PHE A 122 -2.22 -9.51 6.73
CA PHE A 122 -1.95 -9.59 5.29
C PHE A 122 -2.23 -8.26 4.60
N PHE A 123 -3.40 -7.64 4.83
CA PHE A 123 -3.74 -6.35 4.24
C PHE A 123 -2.87 -5.21 4.79
N ALA A 124 -2.58 -5.20 6.09
CA ALA A 124 -1.65 -4.24 6.69
C ALA A 124 -0.24 -4.35 6.10
N LYS A 125 0.26 -5.58 5.84
CA LYS A 125 1.52 -5.82 5.10
C LYS A 125 1.46 -5.41 3.63
N HIS A 126 0.28 -5.20 3.05
CA HIS A 126 0.14 -4.62 1.71
C HIS A 126 0.04 -3.09 1.74
N MET A 127 -0.51 -2.51 2.81
CA MET A 127 -0.70 -1.07 2.96
C MET A 127 0.49 -0.34 3.60
N ASN A 128 1.21 -0.95 4.55
CA ASN A 128 2.45 -0.40 5.11
C ASN A 128 3.63 -0.45 4.12
N LYS A 129 3.40 -0.83 2.85
CA LYS A 129 4.39 -0.71 1.78
C LYS A 129 4.55 0.75 1.32
N ARG A 130 4.84 1.66 2.27
CA ARG A 130 5.42 2.99 1.97
C ARG A 130 6.88 2.82 1.54
N ILE A 131 7.05 2.30 0.33
CA ILE A 131 8.28 2.34 -0.47
C ILE A 131 9.52 1.75 0.24
N LYS A 132 9.56 0.41 0.33
CA LYS A 132 10.70 -0.28 -0.29
C LYS A 132 10.20 -0.96 -1.56
N TYR A 133 10.97 -0.78 -2.62
CA TYR A 133 10.53 -1.07 -3.97
C TYR A 133 10.41 -2.59 -4.17
N GLY A 134 9.54 -3.01 -5.09
CA GLY A 134 9.72 -4.29 -5.78
C GLY A 134 8.94 -5.52 -5.29
N LEU A 135 8.91 -6.49 -6.21
CA LEU A 135 8.47 -7.88 -6.08
C LEU A 135 6.99 -8.11 -5.76
N ASN A 136 6.41 -7.53 -4.72
CA ASN A 136 5.03 -7.86 -4.34
C ASN A 136 3.95 -7.11 -5.17
N VAL A 137 4.27 -6.79 -6.43
CA VAL A 137 3.40 -6.14 -7.41
C VAL A 137 2.59 -7.21 -8.17
N PRO A 138 1.24 -7.13 -8.23
CA PRO A 138 0.42 -8.06 -9.00
C PRO A 138 0.73 -8.04 -10.50
N LEU A 139 0.85 -9.23 -11.12
CA LEU A 139 1.27 -9.33 -12.53
C LEU A 139 0.27 -8.69 -13.50
N ILE A 140 -1.02 -8.67 -13.17
CA ILE A 140 -2.09 -8.06 -13.98
C ILE A 140 -1.93 -6.53 -14.17
N LEU A 141 -1.06 -5.87 -13.40
CA LEU A 141 -0.77 -4.44 -13.56
C LEU A 141 0.26 -4.14 -14.67
N PHE A 142 0.90 -5.17 -15.24
CA PHE A 142 1.88 -4.99 -16.31
C PHE A 142 1.21 -4.88 -17.69
N PRO A 143 1.65 -3.95 -18.57
CA PRO A 143 0.93 -3.61 -19.80
C PRO A 143 0.85 -4.73 -20.84
N MET A 144 1.65 -5.80 -20.70
CA MET A 144 1.59 -7.00 -21.56
C MET A 144 0.82 -8.18 -20.94
N VAL A 145 0.38 -8.07 -19.68
CA VAL A 145 -0.33 -9.15 -18.96
C VAL A 145 -1.82 -8.84 -18.95
N ASN A 146 -2.56 -9.43 -19.90
CA ASN A 146 -4.02 -9.39 -19.90
C ASN A 146 -4.61 -10.47 -18.97
N LEU A 147 -5.94 -10.55 -18.89
CA LEU A 147 -6.65 -11.53 -18.05
C LEU A 147 -6.35 -12.99 -18.41
N ASP A 148 -6.11 -13.29 -19.70
CA ASP A 148 -5.78 -14.65 -20.16
C ASP A 148 -4.37 -15.05 -19.71
N VAL A 149 -3.39 -14.18 -19.95
CA VAL A 149 -2.00 -14.36 -19.50
C VAL A 149 -1.92 -14.48 -17.98
N ALA A 150 -2.66 -13.65 -17.24
CA ALA A 150 -2.74 -13.72 -15.78
C ALA A 150 -3.40 -15.03 -15.30
N SER A 151 -4.39 -15.53 -16.04
CA SER A 151 -5.06 -16.80 -15.76
C SER A 151 -4.14 -18.00 -16.03
N GLU A 152 -3.21 -17.92 -16.99
CA GLU A 152 -2.14 -18.91 -17.15
C GLU A 152 -1.09 -18.82 -16.03
N PHE A 153 -0.63 -17.62 -15.64
CA PHE A 153 0.27 -17.45 -14.48
C PHE A 153 -0.33 -18.04 -13.19
N LYS A 154 -1.65 -17.86 -12.98
CA LYS A 154 -2.38 -18.44 -11.85
C LYS A 154 -2.29 -19.98 -11.79
N LYS A 155 -2.20 -20.69 -12.92
CA LYS A 155 -2.04 -22.17 -12.94
C LYS A 155 -0.70 -22.63 -12.36
N PHE A 156 0.30 -21.74 -12.28
CA PHE A 156 1.60 -21.99 -11.65
C PHE A 156 1.68 -21.42 -10.22
N ASN A 157 0.55 -20.97 -9.67
CA ASN A 157 0.46 -20.18 -8.43
C ASN A 157 1.41 -18.96 -8.47
N ILE A 158 1.41 -18.24 -9.60
CA ILE A 158 2.13 -16.97 -9.77
C ILE A 158 1.12 -15.85 -9.83
N PHE A 159 1.19 -14.92 -8.87
CA PHE A 159 0.26 -13.80 -8.73
C PHE A 159 0.96 -12.44 -8.74
N THR A 160 2.21 -12.40 -8.27
CA THR A 160 3.04 -11.19 -8.13
C THR A 160 4.44 -11.45 -8.69
N VAL A 161 5.24 -10.39 -8.84
CA VAL A 161 6.64 -10.49 -9.32
C VAL A 161 7.52 -11.32 -8.36
N GLU A 162 7.21 -11.34 -7.08
CA GLU A 162 7.85 -12.16 -6.03
C GLU A 162 7.69 -13.65 -6.35
N HIS A 163 6.44 -14.13 -6.44
CA HIS A 163 6.10 -15.49 -6.87
C HIS A 163 6.67 -15.86 -8.25
N LEU A 164 6.90 -14.87 -9.12
CA LEU A 164 7.49 -15.07 -10.43
C LEU A 164 9.00 -15.29 -10.33
N LEU A 165 9.73 -14.45 -9.60
CA LEU A 165 11.19 -14.61 -9.45
C LEU A 165 11.55 -15.90 -8.70
N GLU A 166 10.74 -16.33 -7.74
CA GLU A 166 10.91 -17.64 -7.08
C GLU A 166 10.87 -18.82 -8.07
N LYS A 167 10.07 -18.71 -9.14
CA LYS A 167 9.64 -19.84 -9.98
C LYS A 167 10.08 -19.75 -11.45
N VAL A 168 10.58 -18.60 -11.90
CA VAL A 168 10.91 -18.36 -13.32
C VAL A 168 11.96 -19.35 -13.84
N ASP A 169 12.99 -19.61 -13.05
CA ASP A 169 14.06 -20.56 -13.40
C ASP A 169 13.62 -22.02 -13.23
N GLN A 170 12.56 -22.27 -12.47
CA GLN A 170 11.97 -23.61 -12.29
C GLN A 170 11.05 -24.01 -13.46
N ILE A 171 10.44 -23.04 -14.17
CA ILE A 171 9.41 -23.29 -15.18
C ILE A 171 9.96 -23.12 -16.59
N ASN A 172 10.50 -24.22 -17.12
CA ASN A 172 11.00 -24.30 -18.50
C ASN A 172 10.00 -23.73 -19.54
N HIS A 173 10.48 -22.75 -20.31
CA HIS A 173 9.72 -22.02 -21.33
C HIS A 173 8.44 -21.32 -20.83
N LEU A 174 8.41 -20.80 -19.60
CA LEU A 174 7.27 -20.09 -18.99
C LEU A 174 6.50 -19.18 -19.97
N HIS A 175 7.19 -18.32 -20.74
CA HIS A 175 6.57 -17.44 -21.74
C HIS A 175 5.60 -18.16 -22.70
N ARG A 176 5.92 -19.37 -23.16
CA ARG A 176 5.03 -20.16 -24.04
C ARG A 176 3.82 -20.70 -23.27
N LYS A 177 4.04 -21.13 -22.02
CA LYS A 177 2.99 -21.66 -21.13
C LYS A 177 1.98 -20.59 -20.71
N VAL A 178 2.40 -19.32 -20.68
CA VAL A 178 1.52 -18.17 -20.42
C VAL A 178 1.13 -17.40 -21.68
N HIS A 179 1.34 -17.99 -22.86
CA HIS A 179 0.99 -17.43 -24.18
C HIS A 179 1.59 -16.04 -24.51
N LEU A 180 2.63 -15.60 -23.78
CA LEU A 180 3.34 -14.35 -24.06
C LEU A 180 4.33 -14.50 -25.22
N ARG A 181 4.29 -13.55 -26.17
CA ARG A 181 5.30 -13.47 -27.24
C ARG A 181 6.68 -13.20 -26.63
N LYS A 182 7.73 -13.79 -27.19
CA LYS A 182 9.11 -13.69 -26.64
C LYS A 182 9.61 -12.25 -26.47
N LYS A 183 9.20 -11.31 -27.34
CA LYS A 183 9.50 -9.87 -27.20
C LYS A 183 8.85 -9.29 -25.93
N ASP A 184 7.55 -9.48 -25.78
CA ASP A 184 6.77 -8.92 -24.67
C ASP A 184 7.21 -9.54 -23.34
N TYR A 185 7.55 -10.83 -23.32
CA TYR A 185 8.14 -11.48 -22.16
C TYR A 185 9.53 -10.96 -21.81
N LYS A 186 10.38 -10.58 -22.78
CA LYS A 186 11.63 -9.87 -22.45
C LYS A 186 11.30 -8.50 -21.84
N MET A 187 10.41 -7.74 -22.47
CA MET A 187 9.98 -6.42 -22.00
C MET A 187 9.44 -6.47 -20.55
N PHE A 188 8.67 -7.51 -20.23
CA PHE A 188 8.16 -7.82 -18.90
C PHE A 188 9.28 -8.07 -17.87
N LEU A 189 10.29 -8.88 -18.21
CA LEU A 189 11.45 -9.11 -17.35
C LEU A 189 12.30 -7.85 -17.16
N GLU A 190 12.46 -7.00 -18.18
CA GLU A 190 13.16 -5.72 -18.04
C GLU A 190 12.36 -4.75 -17.14
N MET A 191 11.03 -4.66 -17.27
CA MET A 191 10.19 -3.89 -16.34
C MET A 191 10.33 -4.39 -14.90
N ILE A 192 10.43 -5.71 -14.69
CA ILE A 192 10.73 -6.32 -13.40
C ILE A 192 12.12 -5.91 -12.87
N ASN A 193 13.13 -5.81 -13.74
CA ASN A 193 14.47 -5.35 -13.37
C ASN A 193 14.49 -3.88 -12.89
N PHE A 194 13.68 -3.00 -13.49
CA PHE A 194 13.49 -1.63 -12.98
C PHE A 194 12.76 -1.59 -11.64
N ILE A 195 11.71 -2.40 -11.48
CA ILE A 195 10.94 -2.56 -10.24
C ILE A 195 11.80 -3.18 -9.09
N ARG A 196 12.99 -3.72 -9.38
CA ARG A 196 13.96 -4.26 -8.40
C ARG A 196 14.99 -3.23 -7.89
N ILE A 197 15.14 -2.09 -8.55
CA ILE A 197 15.75 -0.90 -7.92
C ILE A 197 14.88 -0.56 -6.70
N PRO A 198 15.41 -0.12 -5.53
CA PRO A 198 14.67 0.60 -4.45
C PRO A 198 14.08 2.07 -4.96
N GLY A 199 12.00 3.13 -4.97
CA GLY A 199 11.18 4.30 -5.50
C GLY A 199 10.31 3.99 -6.73
N ILE A 200 10.94 3.71 -7.88
CA ILE A 200 10.39 3.24 -9.17
C ILE A 200 9.30 2.18 -8.94
N ASP A 201 8.05 2.62 -9.11
CA ASP A 201 6.90 1.74 -9.20
C ASP A 201 6.65 1.34 -10.67
N ILE A 202 5.54 0.63 -10.90
CA ILE A 202 5.14 0.21 -12.25
C ILE A 202 4.76 1.39 -13.17
N LYS A 203 4.38 2.55 -12.62
CA LYS A 203 4.04 3.76 -13.39
C LYS A 203 5.29 4.46 -13.88
N ILE A 204 6.28 4.66 -13.00
CA ILE A 204 7.59 5.19 -13.36
C ILE A 204 8.27 4.25 -14.37
N THR A 205 8.19 2.94 -14.15
CA THR A 205 8.68 1.95 -15.11
C THR A 205 7.99 2.09 -16.47
N ASN A 206 6.65 2.22 -16.51
CA ASN A 206 5.93 2.41 -17.76
C ASN A 206 6.31 3.72 -18.48
N LEU A 207 6.53 4.82 -17.75
CA LEU A 207 7.03 6.08 -18.33
C LEU A 207 8.43 5.93 -18.93
N LEU A 208 9.35 5.23 -18.26
CA LEU A 208 10.70 4.96 -18.79
C LEU A 208 10.63 4.17 -20.11
N PHE A 209 9.76 3.17 -20.21
CA PHE A 209 9.58 2.39 -21.44
C PHE A 209 8.90 3.20 -22.55
N GLN A 210 7.95 4.09 -22.21
CA GLN A 210 7.35 5.04 -23.16
C GLN A 210 8.37 6.08 -23.67
N ALA A 211 9.35 6.47 -22.84
CA ALA A 211 10.49 7.29 -23.20
C ALA A 211 11.56 6.55 -24.05
N GLY A 212 11.39 5.24 -24.32
CA GLY A 212 12.34 4.41 -25.07
C GLY A 212 13.47 3.79 -24.23
N ILE A 213 13.44 3.99 -22.91
CA ILE A 213 14.41 3.49 -21.94
C ILE A 213 13.97 2.09 -21.46
N ASP A 214 13.98 1.15 -22.40
CA ASP A 214 13.46 -0.23 -22.25
C ASP A 214 14.43 -1.23 -21.59
N SER A 215 15.57 -0.77 -21.08
CA SER A 215 16.55 -1.61 -20.38
C SER A 215 17.40 -0.83 -19.37
N LEU A 216 17.90 -1.54 -18.35
CA LEU A 216 18.82 -0.96 -17.36
C LEU A 216 20.11 -0.45 -18.01
N GLU A 217 20.60 -1.12 -19.07
CA GLU A 217 21.79 -0.66 -19.79
C GLU A 217 21.61 0.71 -20.45
N LYS A 218 20.41 1.02 -20.97
CA LYS A 218 20.11 2.36 -21.48
C LYS A 218 20.01 3.37 -20.33
N PHE A 219 19.31 3.00 -19.27
CA PHE A 219 19.10 3.85 -18.09
C PHE A 219 20.42 4.24 -17.40
N LYS A 220 21.44 3.37 -17.41
CA LYS A 220 22.79 3.70 -16.91
C LYS A 220 23.65 4.54 -17.86
N LYS A 221 23.39 4.50 -19.17
CA LYS A 221 24.20 5.22 -20.18
C LYS A 221 23.72 6.66 -20.42
N LEU A 222 22.47 6.96 -20.10
CA LEU A 222 21.89 8.30 -20.22
C LEU A 222 22.10 9.11 -18.94
N SER A 223 22.38 10.40 -19.09
CA SER A 223 22.36 11.33 -17.95
C SER A 223 20.93 11.54 -17.43
N PRO A 224 20.76 11.89 -16.13
CA PRO A 224 19.45 12.21 -15.55
C PRO A 224 18.65 13.25 -16.32
N ASP A 225 19.33 14.25 -16.90
CA ASP A 225 18.70 15.35 -17.62
C ASP A 225 18.29 14.92 -19.05
N GLU A 226 19.00 13.99 -19.69
CA GLU A 226 18.54 13.33 -20.92
C GLU A 226 17.33 12.43 -20.66
N ILE A 227 17.33 11.70 -19.53
CA ILE A 227 16.19 10.86 -19.11
C ILE A 227 14.94 11.74 -18.89
N LEU A 228 15.07 12.87 -18.18
CA LEU A 228 13.98 13.84 -18.05
C LEU A 228 13.56 14.44 -19.40
N SER A 229 14.50 14.72 -20.29
CA SER A 229 14.19 15.26 -21.63
C SER A 229 13.36 14.27 -22.45
N GLN A 230 13.69 12.98 -22.40
CA GLN A 230 12.94 11.91 -23.08
C GLN A 230 11.56 11.68 -22.42
N ILE A 231 11.48 11.68 -21.08
CA ILE A 231 10.21 11.58 -20.35
C ILE A 231 9.30 12.77 -20.67
N ASN A 232 9.80 14.00 -20.69
CA ASN A 232 9.00 15.20 -20.95
C ASN A 232 8.48 15.32 -22.39
N GLN A 233 8.97 14.51 -23.33
CA GLN A 233 8.41 14.39 -24.68
C GLN A 233 7.12 13.54 -24.73
N ILE A 234 6.80 12.81 -23.65
CA ILE A 234 5.55 12.05 -23.53
C ILE A 234 4.38 13.03 -23.38
N SER A 235 3.37 12.88 -24.24
CA SER A 235 2.25 13.83 -24.39
C SER A 235 1.38 13.97 -23.14
N GLU A 236 1.17 12.86 -22.42
CA GLU A 236 0.37 12.81 -21.20
C GLU A 236 1.20 12.18 -20.06
N ILE A 237 1.52 12.99 -19.05
CA ILE A 237 2.22 12.53 -17.84
C ILE A 237 1.42 13.02 -16.63
N PRO A 238 0.98 12.13 -15.72
CA PRO A 238 0.25 12.53 -14.52
C PRO A 238 1.01 13.56 -13.68
N ALA A 239 0.29 14.58 -13.21
CA ALA A 239 0.88 15.76 -12.56
C ALA A 239 1.57 15.47 -11.20
N ASN A 240 1.34 14.30 -10.60
CA ASN A 240 2.09 13.82 -9.43
C ASN A 240 3.44 13.20 -9.85
N LEU A 241 3.47 12.36 -10.90
CA LEU A 241 4.69 11.75 -11.42
C LEU A 241 5.68 12.80 -11.94
N ARG A 242 5.19 13.92 -12.50
CA ARG A 242 6.01 15.09 -12.85
C ARG A 242 6.64 15.84 -11.66
N LYS A 243 6.19 15.58 -10.42
CA LYS A 243 6.80 16.12 -9.19
C LYS A 243 7.72 15.11 -8.50
N GLU A 244 7.45 13.83 -8.68
CA GLU A 244 8.24 12.71 -8.13
C GLU A 244 9.53 12.47 -8.95
N LEU A 245 9.53 12.78 -10.26
CA LEU A 245 10.67 12.60 -11.16
C LEU A 245 11.47 13.91 -11.34
N THR A 246 12.64 13.98 -10.70
CA THR A 246 13.60 15.09 -10.81
C THR A 246 14.98 14.55 -11.20
N SER A 247 15.91 15.45 -11.57
CA SER A 247 17.30 15.08 -11.86
C SER A 247 18.03 14.54 -10.63
N GLU A 248 17.48 14.70 -9.42
CA GLU A 248 18.01 14.17 -8.17
C GLU A 248 17.45 12.77 -7.91
N THR A 249 16.14 12.55 -8.01
CA THR A 249 15.55 11.21 -7.81
C THR A 249 16.02 10.22 -8.86
N ILE A 250 16.27 10.65 -10.10
CA ILE A 250 16.87 9.78 -11.14
C ILE A 250 18.34 9.43 -10.82
N LYS A 251 19.12 10.32 -10.17
CA LYS A 251 20.48 9.99 -9.69
C LYS A 251 20.44 8.97 -8.56
N GLU A 252 19.48 9.08 -7.65
CA GLU A 252 19.26 8.09 -6.58
C GLU A 252 18.89 6.72 -7.16
N PHE A 253 17.98 6.67 -8.14
CA PHE A 253 17.63 5.43 -8.86
C PHE A 253 18.85 4.80 -9.56
N GLN A 254 19.74 5.61 -10.14
CA GLN A 254 20.99 5.13 -10.75
C GLN A 254 21.98 4.62 -9.70
N LYS A 255 22.17 5.31 -8.56
CA LYS A 255 23.06 4.87 -7.46
C LYS A 255 22.69 3.50 -6.89
N TYR A 256 21.41 3.26 -6.60
CA TYR A 256 20.98 1.95 -6.07
C TYR A 256 21.17 0.78 -7.06
N GLN A 257 21.49 1.04 -8.33
CA GLN A 257 21.89 0.01 -9.29
C GLN A 257 23.39 -0.30 -9.28
N GLU A 258 24.19 0.39 -8.49
CA GLU A 258 25.67 0.28 -8.49
C GLU A 258 26.18 -0.38 -7.20
N GLY A 259 25.37 -0.38 -6.14
CA GLY A 259 25.64 -1.08 -4.87
C GLY A 259 26.10 -0.19 -3.71
N GLU A 260 25.94 1.13 -3.82
CA GLU A 260 26.02 2.08 -2.69
C GLU A 260 24.72 2.08 -1.86
#